data_AF-A0A0L6Z8Q1-F1
#
_entry.id   AF-A0A0L6Z8Q1-F1
#
_cell.length_a   1.000
_cell.length_b   1.000
_cell.length_c   1.000
_cell.angle_alpha   90.00
_cell.angle_beta   90.00
_cell.angle_gamma   90.00
#
_symmetry.space_group_name_H-M   'P 1'
#
loop_
_entity.id
_entity.type
_entity.pdbx_description
1 polymer ?
#
loop_
_entity_poly.entity_id
_entity_poly.type
_entity_poly.pdbx_seq_one_letter_code
_entity_poly.pdbx_strand_id
1 'polypeptide(L)'
;MENFINIYKILILIKNNKTKTFEDKTSDISYLDNIRSQVKVIYSRSNKTYNYNSFNVRIFKEPKKINLDQKVVLISGFPVRSSSLVLDFGEYIKIINDNQAAEIYHKSEVTYENSCLNSKQPRAVFDYFKKLSSYVNVMEDGKKVLFKQYEKIITVRKDSCCPHI
;
A
#
# COMPACT_ATOMS: atom_id res chain seq x y z
N MET A 1 -18.39 -20.16 13.29
CA MET A 1 -17.55 -18.95 13.42
C MET A 1 -17.04 -18.59 12.03
N GLU A 2 -17.62 -17.57 11.41
CA GLU A 2 -17.21 -17.07 10.10
C GLU A 2 -15.82 -16.42 10.23
N ASN A 3 -14.78 -17.13 9.84
CA ASN A 3 -13.45 -16.55 9.69
C ASN A 3 -13.43 -15.76 8.37
N PHE A 4 -13.98 -14.55 8.39
CA PHE A 4 -13.86 -13.63 7.28
C PHE A 4 -12.37 -13.33 7.02
N ILE A 5 -11.95 -13.54 5.78
CA ILE A 5 -10.60 -13.21 5.33
C ILE A 5 -10.39 -11.70 5.42
N ASN A 6 -9.51 -11.28 6.32
CA ASN A 6 -9.19 -9.88 6.54
C ASN A 6 -8.04 -9.46 5.62
N ILE A 7 -8.35 -8.68 4.58
CA ILE A 7 -7.39 -8.23 3.56
C ILE A 7 -6.19 -7.44 4.10
N TYR A 8 -6.28 -6.93 5.34
CA TYR A 8 -5.22 -6.19 6.03
C TYR A 8 -4.30 -7.09 6.87
N LYS A 9 -4.66 -8.36 7.06
CA LYS A 9 -3.92 -9.32 7.88
C LYS A 9 -3.42 -10.53 7.11
N ILE A 10 -3.95 -10.79 5.92
CA ILE A 10 -3.61 -11.96 5.11
C ILE A 10 -3.42 -11.56 3.65
N LEU A 11 -2.52 -12.26 2.98
CA LEU A 11 -2.31 -12.24 1.53
C LEU A 11 -2.40 -13.68 1.03
N ILE A 12 -3.30 -13.93 0.10
CA ILE A 12 -3.52 -15.25 -0.50
C ILE A 12 -3.23 -15.15 -1.98
N LEU A 13 -2.17 -15.82 -2.42
CA LEU A 13 -1.82 -15.93 -3.82
C LEU A 13 -2.15 -17.33 -4.34
N ILE A 14 -2.86 -17.41 -5.45
CA ILE A 14 -3.18 -18.67 -6.13
C ILE A 14 -2.53 -18.69 -7.50
N LYS A 15 -1.87 -19.80 -7.83
CA LYS A 15 -1.22 -19.98 -9.13
C LYS A 15 -2.27 -20.10 -10.24
N ASN A 16 -2.19 -19.22 -11.23
CA ASN A 16 -3.03 -19.29 -12.41
C ASN A 16 -2.54 -20.40 -13.35
N ASN A 17 -3.44 -21.28 -13.75
CA ASN A 17 -3.11 -22.45 -14.58
C ASN A 17 -2.66 -22.10 -16.00
N LYS A 18 -3.08 -20.95 -16.54
CA LYS A 18 -2.73 -20.48 -17.90
C LYS A 18 -1.38 -19.76 -17.91
N THR A 19 -1.21 -18.76 -17.04
CA THR A 19 0.00 -17.93 -17.00
C THR A 19 1.14 -18.56 -16.20
N LYS A 20 0.83 -19.57 -15.36
CA LYS A 20 1.75 -20.19 -14.39
C LYS A 20 2.32 -19.23 -13.35
N THR A 21 1.76 -18.02 -13.23
CA THR A 21 2.13 -17.01 -12.24
C THR A 21 1.18 -17.04 -11.03
N PHE A 22 1.65 -16.55 -9.89
CA PHE A 22 0.82 -16.36 -8.70
C PHE A 22 0.05 -15.04 -8.80
N GLU A 23 -1.25 -15.08 -8.54
CA GLU A 23 -2.13 -13.91 -8.56
C GLU A 23 -2.76 -13.70 -7.18
N ASP A 24 -2.93 -12.45 -6.77
CA ASP A 24 -3.68 -12.10 -5.55
C ASP A 24 -5.15 -12.46 -5.73
N LYS A 25 -5.68 -13.27 -4.80
CA LYS A 25 -7.09 -13.65 -4.71
C LYS A 25 -7.69 -13.28 -3.35
N THR A 26 -6.97 -12.54 -2.51
CA THR A 26 -7.36 -12.26 -1.13
C THR A 26 -8.77 -11.67 -1.02
N SER A 27 -9.12 -10.70 -1.88
CA SER A 27 -10.45 -10.07 -1.87
C SER A 27 -11.57 -10.95 -2.45
N ASP A 28 -11.21 -11.97 -3.22
CA ASP A 28 -12.17 -12.85 -3.90
C ASP A 28 -12.57 -14.06 -3.06
N ILE A 29 -11.82 -14.36 -1.99
CA ILE A 29 -12.00 -15.55 -1.17
C ILE A 29 -12.73 -15.18 0.13
N SER A 30 -13.80 -15.91 0.44
CA SER A 30 -14.55 -15.76 1.69
C SER A 30 -14.08 -16.72 2.76
N TYR A 31 -13.63 -17.91 2.36
CA TYR A 31 -13.18 -18.97 3.24
C TYR A 31 -12.09 -19.80 2.60
N LEU A 32 -11.13 -20.25 3.41
CA LEU A 32 -10.10 -21.19 3.01
C LEU A 32 -9.88 -22.24 4.11
N ASP A 33 -9.55 -23.46 3.72
CA ASP A 33 -9.22 -24.53 4.65
C ASP A 33 -8.13 -25.46 4.09
N ASN A 34 -7.22 -25.89 4.94
CA ASN A 34 -6.12 -26.77 4.57
C ASN A 34 -6.53 -28.22 4.81
N ILE A 35 -6.67 -29.00 3.73
CA ILE A 35 -7.13 -30.37 3.76
C ILE A 35 -6.04 -31.28 3.18
N ARG A 36 -5.24 -31.88 4.05
CA ARG A 36 -4.11 -32.75 3.66
C ARG A 36 -3.13 -32.02 2.71
N SER A 37 -3.05 -32.44 1.44
CA SER A 37 -2.21 -31.86 0.38
C SER A 37 -2.95 -30.85 -0.50
N GLN A 38 -4.17 -30.47 -0.11
CA GLN A 38 -5.02 -29.55 -0.85
C GLN A 38 -5.46 -28.38 0.03
N VAL A 39 -5.84 -27.29 -0.63
CA VAL A 39 -6.45 -26.12 -0.02
C VAL A 39 -7.83 -25.95 -0.64
N LYS A 40 -8.86 -26.07 0.19
CA LYS A 40 -10.24 -25.77 -0.17
C LYS A 40 -10.42 -24.26 -0.11
N VAL A 41 -10.94 -23.68 -1.18
CA VAL A 41 -11.16 -22.24 -1.33
C VAL A 41 -12.60 -22.01 -1.74
N ILE A 42 -13.30 -21.14 -1.01
CA ILE A 42 -14.67 -20.70 -1.34
C ILE A 42 -14.59 -19.24 -1.76
N TYR A 43 -15.14 -18.94 -2.94
CA TYR A 43 -15.10 -17.59 -3.51
C TYR A 43 -16.34 -16.76 -3.10
N SER A 44 -16.11 -15.56 -2.59
CA SER A 44 -17.14 -14.66 -2.04
C SER A 44 -18.25 -14.33 -3.04
N ARG A 45 -17.89 -14.09 -4.32
CA ARG A 45 -18.86 -13.64 -5.35
C ARG A 45 -19.76 -14.74 -5.87
N SER A 46 -19.32 -16.00 -5.83
CA SER A 46 -20.02 -17.11 -6.51
C SER A 46 -20.41 -18.24 -5.57
N ASN A 47 -19.93 -18.23 -4.33
CA ASN A 47 -20.00 -19.36 -3.39
C ASN A 47 -19.47 -20.69 -3.96
N LYS A 48 -18.71 -20.64 -5.07
CA LYS A 48 -18.10 -21.82 -5.66
C LYS A 48 -16.92 -22.25 -4.81
N THR A 49 -16.86 -23.57 -4.61
CA THR A 49 -15.76 -24.22 -3.89
C THR A 49 -14.81 -24.86 -4.90
N TYR A 50 -13.52 -24.62 -4.72
CA TYR A 50 -12.46 -25.22 -5.50
C TYR A 50 -11.41 -25.82 -4.57
N ASN A 51 -10.85 -26.96 -4.97
CA ASN A 51 -9.73 -27.58 -4.27
C ASN A 51 -8.46 -27.37 -5.10
N TYR A 52 -7.51 -26.65 -4.53
CA TYR A 52 -6.20 -26.43 -5.14
C TYR A 52 -5.18 -27.37 -4.51
N ASN A 53 -4.18 -27.80 -5.27
CA ASN A 53 -2.99 -28.40 -4.68
C ASN A 53 -2.28 -27.35 -3.79
N SER A 54 -1.79 -27.74 -2.61
CA SER A 54 -1.12 -26.81 -1.69
C SER A 54 0.09 -26.09 -2.30
N PHE A 55 0.81 -26.71 -3.25
CA PHE A 55 1.91 -26.06 -3.98
C PHE A 55 1.47 -24.90 -4.87
N ASN A 56 0.17 -24.82 -5.19
CA ASN A 56 -0.41 -23.75 -6.01
C ASN A 56 -1.05 -22.65 -5.17
N VAL A 57 -0.94 -22.69 -3.84
CA VAL A 57 -1.48 -21.67 -2.94
C VAL A 57 -0.38 -21.19 -2.00
N ARG A 58 -0.16 -19.87 -1.95
CA ARG A 58 0.72 -19.23 -0.98
C ARG A 58 -0.11 -18.36 -0.05
N ILE A 59 0.09 -18.51 1.25
CA ILE A 59 -0.64 -17.78 2.28
C ILE A 59 0.36 -17.09 3.18
N PHE A 60 0.31 -15.77 3.22
CA PHE A 60 1.11 -14.94 4.11
C PHE A 60 0.18 -14.28 5.13
N LYS A 61 0.59 -14.24 6.39
CA LYS A 61 -0.20 -13.70 7.50
C LYS A 61 0.64 -12.69 8.28
N GLU A 62 -0.05 -11.87 9.06
CA GLU A 62 0.56 -10.96 10.04
C GLU A 62 1.58 -10.00 9.41
N PRO A 63 1.15 -9.20 8.43
CA PRO A 63 2.04 -8.26 7.78
C PRO A 63 2.52 -7.20 8.77
N LYS A 64 3.75 -6.74 8.57
CA LYS A 64 4.24 -5.53 9.22
C LYS A 64 3.67 -4.31 8.49
N LYS A 65 2.91 -3.47 9.20
CA LYS A 65 2.47 -2.18 8.68
C LYS A 65 3.66 -1.23 8.58
N ILE A 66 3.85 -0.64 7.41
CA ILE A 66 4.88 0.38 7.18
C ILE A 66 4.34 1.75 7.59
N ASN A 67 5.13 2.50 8.36
CA ASN A 67 4.80 3.88 8.72
C ASN A 67 5.08 4.80 7.53
N LEU A 68 4.02 5.24 6.86
CA LEU A 68 4.09 6.12 5.70
C LEU A 68 4.38 7.57 6.07
N ASP A 69 4.19 7.98 7.32
CA ASP A 69 4.46 9.37 7.75
C ASP A 69 5.95 9.71 7.73
N GLN A 70 6.80 8.68 7.73
CA GLN A 70 8.25 8.81 7.80
C GLN A 70 8.95 8.38 6.52
N LYS A 71 8.25 7.71 5.60
CA LYS A 71 8.85 6.99 4.48
C LYS A 71 8.13 7.26 3.18
N VAL A 72 8.92 7.54 2.15
CA VAL A 72 8.49 7.50 0.76
C VAL A 72 8.65 6.07 0.26
N VAL A 73 7.58 5.49 -0.29
CA VAL A 73 7.62 4.16 -0.92
C VAL A 73 7.88 4.35 -2.41
N LEU A 74 8.81 3.54 -2.95
CA LEU A 74 9.13 3.53 -4.36
C LEU A 74 8.94 2.12 -4.92
N ILE A 75 8.36 2.04 -6.12
CA ILE A 75 8.26 0.82 -6.92
C ILE A 75 9.17 1.00 -8.12
N SER A 76 10.16 0.13 -8.28
CA SER A 76 11.15 0.19 -9.37
C SER A 76 11.79 1.58 -9.52
N GLY A 77 12.01 2.27 -8.40
CA GLY A 77 12.61 3.62 -8.35
C GLY A 77 11.64 4.79 -8.48
N PHE A 78 10.35 4.55 -8.70
CA PHE A 78 9.34 5.61 -8.85
C PHE A 78 8.47 5.75 -7.59
N PRO A 79 8.25 6.98 -7.08
CA PRO A 79 7.40 7.19 -5.91
C PRO A 79 5.95 6.76 -6.15
N VAL A 80 5.37 6.09 -5.17
CA VAL A 80 3.94 5.76 -5.17
C VAL A 80 3.13 7.03 -4.91
N ARG A 81 2.21 7.36 -5.82
CA ARG A 81 1.45 8.63 -5.76
C ARG A 81 0.33 8.65 -4.72
N SER A 82 -0.29 7.49 -4.45
CA SER A 82 -1.50 7.40 -3.61
C SER A 82 -1.54 6.05 -2.90
N SER A 83 -0.84 5.94 -1.76
CA SER A 83 -0.91 4.77 -0.88
C SER A 83 -1.49 5.17 0.47
N SER A 84 -2.61 4.55 0.85
CA SER A 84 -3.21 4.71 2.18
C SER A 84 -2.57 3.76 3.19
N LEU A 85 -2.14 2.58 2.73
CA LEU A 85 -1.57 1.55 3.58
C LEU A 85 -0.54 0.71 2.81
N VAL A 86 0.59 0.42 3.47
CA VAL A 86 1.60 -0.51 2.95
C VAL A 86 1.86 -1.59 3.99
N LEU A 87 1.77 -2.85 3.55
CA LEU A 87 1.86 -4.07 4.35
C LEU A 87 3.02 -4.93 3.83
N ASP A 88 4.01 -5.19 4.67
CA ASP A 88 5.15 -6.07 4.37
C ASP A 88 4.86 -7.48 4.89
N PHE A 89 4.70 -8.43 3.96
CA PHE A 89 4.47 -9.86 4.22
C PHE A 89 5.76 -10.69 4.14
N GLY A 90 6.93 -10.06 4.16
CA GLY A 90 8.23 -10.71 4.09
C GLY A 90 8.73 -10.86 2.65
N GLU A 91 8.06 -11.68 1.83
CA GLU A 91 8.42 -11.87 0.39
C GLU A 91 7.70 -10.87 -0.52
N TYR A 92 6.49 -10.46 -0.13
CA TYR A 92 5.64 -9.58 -0.90
C TYR A 92 5.27 -8.32 -0.11
N ILE A 93 5.15 -7.21 -0.83
CA ILE A 93 4.62 -5.96 -0.31
C ILE A 93 3.25 -5.74 -0.94
N LYS A 94 2.25 -5.50 -0.09
CA LYS A 94 0.90 -5.13 -0.50
C LYS A 94 0.71 -3.63 -0.26
N ILE A 95 0.35 -2.93 -1.32
CA ILE A 95 0.07 -1.50 -1.30
C ILE A 95 -1.42 -1.32 -1.54
N ILE A 96 -2.11 -0.69 -0.60
CA ILE A 96 -3.53 -0.37 -0.72
C ILE A 96 -3.63 1.14 -0.93
N ASN A 97 -4.33 1.53 -2.00
CA ASN A 97 -4.54 2.94 -2.31
C ASN A 97 -5.76 3.51 -1.56
N ASP A 98 -6.03 4.80 -1.76
CA ASP A 98 -7.14 5.49 -1.10
C ASP A 98 -8.52 4.93 -1.50
N ASN A 99 -8.60 4.30 -2.69
CA ASN A 99 -9.81 3.66 -3.22
C ASN A 99 -9.96 2.20 -2.76
N GLN A 100 -9.17 1.77 -1.77
CA GLN A 100 -9.13 0.38 -1.26
C GLN A 100 -8.72 -0.68 -2.29
N ALA A 101 -8.24 -0.28 -3.47
CA ALA A 101 -7.64 -1.21 -4.41
C ALA A 101 -6.24 -1.59 -3.93
N ALA A 102 -5.93 -2.87 -4.03
CA ALA A 102 -4.65 -3.42 -3.59
C ALA A 102 -3.81 -3.87 -4.78
N GLU A 103 -2.53 -3.52 -4.73
CA GLU A 103 -1.50 -3.97 -5.66
C GLU A 103 -0.42 -4.73 -4.88
N ILE A 104 0.11 -5.79 -5.48
CA ILE A 104 1.11 -6.67 -4.86
C ILE A 104 2.39 -6.60 -5.68
N TYR A 105 3.50 -6.41 -4.98
CA TYR A 105 4.84 -6.37 -5.55
C TYR A 105 5.74 -7.36 -4.83
N HIS A 106 6.69 -7.95 -5.54
CA HIS A 106 7.75 -8.68 -4.86
C HIS A 106 8.63 -7.68 -4.10
N LYS A 107 9.14 -8.07 -2.94
CA LYS A 107 9.92 -7.16 -2.08
C LYS A 107 11.15 -6.57 -2.77
N SER A 108 11.74 -7.28 -3.73
CA SER A 108 12.88 -6.77 -4.52
C SER A 108 12.52 -5.57 -5.40
N GLU A 109 11.25 -5.36 -5.72
CA GLU A 109 10.78 -4.25 -6.56
C GLU A 109 10.49 -3.00 -5.72
N VAL A 110 10.46 -3.12 -4.38
CA VAL A 110 10.06 -2.05 -3.48
C VAL A 110 11.24 -1.55 -2.67
N THR A 111 11.46 -0.23 -2.72
CA THR A 111 12.43 0.46 -1.87
C THR A 111 11.75 1.51 -1.00
N TYR A 112 12.41 1.86 0.09
CA TYR A 112 11.93 2.86 1.03
C TYR A 112 12.98 3.93 1.23
N GLU A 113 12.58 5.18 1.11
CA GLU A 113 13.43 6.33 1.42
C GLU A 113 12.85 7.08 2.62
N ASN A 114 13.72 7.57 3.50
CA ASN A 114 13.27 8.43 4.60
C ASN A 114 12.82 9.78 4.06
N SER A 115 11.69 10.29 4.57
CA SER A 115 11.26 11.63 4.23
C SER A 115 12.24 12.68 4.79
N CYS A 116 12.50 13.73 4.01
CA CYS A 116 13.26 14.88 4.51
C CYS A 116 12.51 15.62 5.64
N LEU A 117 11.19 15.47 5.73
CA LEU A 117 10.36 16.00 6.82
C LEU A 117 10.61 15.33 8.18
N ASN A 118 11.38 14.23 8.21
CA ASN A 118 11.84 13.64 9.46
C ASN A 118 12.88 14.52 10.17
N SER A 119 13.55 15.41 9.43
CA SER A 119 14.55 16.35 9.96
C SER A 119 13.89 17.65 10.41
N LYS A 120 14.35 18.20 11.54
CA LYS A 120 13.78 19.42 12.15
C LYS A 120 13.75 20.63 11.23
N GLN A 121 14.86 20.91 10.53
CA GLN A 121 14.99 22.12 9.72
C GLN A 121 14.11 22.07 8.44
N PRO A 122 14.13 21.00 7.61
CA PRO A 122 13.21 20.89 6.48
C PRO A 122 11.74 20.89 6.90
N ARG A 123 11.42 20.27 8.06
CA ARG A 123 10.08 20.29 8.62
C ARG A 123 9.62 21.71 8.97
N ALA A 124 10.47 22.50 9.63
CA ALA A 124 10.15 23.88 9.98
C ALA A 124 9.91 24.76 8.74
N VAL A 125 10.74 24.60 7.70
CA VAL A 125 10.59 25.29 6.42
C VAL A 125 9.28 24.90 5.73
N PHE A 126 8.96 23.60 5.68
CA PHE A 126 7.71 23.10 5.11
C PHE A 126 6.48 23.63 5.87
N ASP A 127 6.50 23.58 7.21
CA ASP A 127 5.40 24.07 8.04
C ASP A 127 5.19 25.58 7.89
N TYR A 128 6.28 26.34 7.72
CA TYR A 128 6.22 27.77 7.40
C TYR A 128 5.53 28.03 6.06
N PHE A 129 5.93 27.34 4.98
CA PHE A 129 5.29 27.46 3.67
C PHE A 129 3.83 27.01 3.69
N LYS A 130 3.52 25.92 4.40
CA LYS A 130 2.14 25.48 4.62
C LYS A 130 1.32 26.57 5.29
N LYS A 131 1.82 27.20 6.36
CA LYS A 131 1.14 28.31 7.03
C LYS A 131 0.93 29.50 6.09
N LEU A 132 1.97 29.92 5.36
CA LEU A 132 1.88 31.02 4.38
C LEU A 132 0.86 30.75 3.28
N SER A 133 0.77 29.51 2.78
CA SER A 133 -0.18 29.13 1.72
C SER A 133 -1.64 29.38 2.09
N SER A 134 -1.94 29.50 3.40
CA SER A 134 -3.28 29.85 3.88
C SER A 134 -3.63 31.34 3.73
N TYR A 135 -2.63 32.21 3.52
CA TYR A 135 -2.78 33.65 3.33
C TYR A 135 -2.64 34.06 1.86
N VAL A 136 -2.01 33.22 1.03
CA VAL A 136 -1.89 33.44 -0.42
C VAL A 136 -3.14 32.91 -1.12
N ASN A 137 -4.01 33.82 -1.57
CA ASN A 137 -5.15 33.47 -2.42
C ASN A 137 -4.67 33.22 -3.84
N VAL A 138 -4.48 31.95 -4.21
CA VAL A 138 -4.45 31.55 -5.62
C VAL A 138 -5.91 31.35 -6.04
N MET A 139 -6.49 32.37 -6.68
CA MET A 139 -7.91 32.37 -7.02
C MET A 139 -8.18 31.53 -8.27
N GLU A 140 -9.03 30.51 -8.13
CA GLU A 140 -10.00 30.17 -9.18
C GLU A 140 -11.45 30.10 -8.63
N ASP A 141 -11.65 30.03 -7.31
CA ASP A 141 -13.00 29.94 -6.72
C ASP A 141 -13.11 30.35 -5.23
N GLY A 142 -12.18 31.17 -4.71
CA GLY A 142 -12.20 31.62 -3.30
C GLY A 142 -11.83 30.54 -2.27
N LYS A 143 -11.45 29.34 -2.69
CA LYS A 143 -10.90 28.31 -1.80
C LYS A 143 -9.38 28.48 -1.66
N LYS A 144 -8.85 28.23 -0.45
CA LYS A 144 -7.41 28.10 -0.20
C LYS A 144 -6.86 26.80 -0.81
N VAL A 145 -6.91 26.68 -2.14
CA VAL A 145 -6.54 25.47 -2.88
C VAL A 145 -5.13 25.03 -2.52
N LEU A 146 -4.19 25.98 -2.44
CA LEU A 146 -2.80 25.69 -2.12
C LEU A 146 -2.65 25.08 -0.72
N PHE A 147 -3.29 25.65 0.29
CA PHE A 147 -3.28 25.09 1.65
C PHE A 147 -3.80 23.67 1.69
N LYS A 148 -4.90 23.38 1.00
CA LYS A 148 -5.46 22.02 0.90
C LYS A 148 -4.51 21.04 0.20
N GLN A 149 -3.66 21.49 -0.72
CA GLN A 149 -2.62 20.64 -1.31
C GLN A 149 -1.52 20.35 -0.29
N TYR A 150 -1.05 21.35 0.46
CA TYR A 150 -0.08 21.15 1.54
C TYR A 150 -0.59 20.21 2.66
N GLU A 151 -1.91 20.17 2.92
CA GLU A 151 -2.49 19.21 3.85
C GLU A 151 -2.37 17.75 3.39
N LYS A 152 -2.35 17.51 2.08
CA LYS A 152 -2.22 16.16 1.50
C LYS A 152 -0.79 15.66 1.45
N ILE A 153 0.20 16.55 1.59
CA ILE A 153 1.61 16.17 1.58
C ILE A 153 1.99 15.66 2.97
N ILE A 154 2.19 14.36 3.06
CA ILE A 154 2.59 13.67 4.30
C ILE A 154 4.11 13.48 4.34
N THR A 155 4.72 13.19 3.19
CA THR A 155 6.17 12.98 3.05
C THR A 155 6.73 13.71 1.85
N VAL A 156 7.98 14.15 1.98
CA VAL A 156 8.78 14.73 0.90
C VAL A 156 10.07 13.92 0.71
N ARG A 157 10.39 13.59 -0.54
CA ARG A 157 11.61 12.87 -0.92
C ARG A 157 12.82 13.81 -0.83
N LYS A 158 14.00 13.28 -0.48
CA LYS A 158 15.19 14.10 -0.18
C LYS A 158 15.63 14.98 -1.36
N ASP A 159 15.53 14.48 -2.57
CA ASP A 159 15.90 15.19 -3.80
C ASP A 159 14.96 16.36 -4.15
N SER A 160 13.75 16.37 -3.57
CA SER A 160 12.81 17.49 -3.67
C SER A 160 13.14 18.62 -2.67
N CYS A 161 14.04 18.36 -1.71
CA CYS A 161 14.44 19.32 -0.69
C CYS A 161 15.71 20.01 -1.16
N CYS A 162 15.68 21.35 -1.28
CA CYS A 162 16.81 22.12 -1.78
C CYS A 162 18.02 21.94 -0.83
N PRO A 163 19.20 21.50 -1.30
CA PRO A 163 20.32 21.12 -0.43
C PRO A 163 21.06 22.30 0.23
N HIS A 164 20.65 23.55 -0.05
CA HIS A 164 21.38 24.76 0.35
C HIS A 164 20.56 25.76 1.17
N ILE A 165 19.48 25.30 1.81
CA ILE A 165 18.69 26.12 2.76
C ILE A 165 18.91 25.61 4.17
#